data_AF-A0A7R9P3D0-F1
#
_entry.id   AF-A0A7R9P3D0-F1
#
_cell.length_a   1.000
_cell.length_b   1.000
_cell.length_c   1.000
_cell.angle_alpha   90.00
_cell.angle_beta   90.00
_cell.angle_gamma   90.00
#
_symmetry.space_group_name_H-M   'P 1'
#
loop_
_entity.id
_entity.type
_entity.pdbx_description
1 polymer ?
#
loop_
_entity_poly.entity_id
_entity_poly.type
_entity_poly.pdbx_seq_one_letter_code
_entity_poly.pdbx_strand_id
1 'polypeptide(L)'
;MDFNVKKLVRDAGTALSRVVQLTEEKLGTSEKTELDAHFENLAERSDTTKLWTEKILRDTEAVLTPNPGNRVEDFLFEKIEKKRPNRLTNQEYLGLDMIEAGNDFGPGTAYGSALIKVGQSEQRLGQTERDFIGSASHCYIQPLRKFLDGEMKTIIKERSLLESKRLDLDACKNRLRKARSIQGQQTAEKDLRVAQSEFDRQAEITKLLLESVSSSHASHLRCLHEFVETQAGYYAQCHQVMQDLQRDLNSYVKPAPMLRLNSEEVDLTTPTTTPALEPFSSAVQ
;
A
#
# COMPACT_ATOMS: atom_id res chain seq x y z
N MET A 1 -8.74 38.64 24.65
CA MET A 1 -8.09 37.31 24.68
C MET A 1 -6.93 37.41 25.64
N ASP A 2 -7.11 37.01 26.89
CA ASP A 2 -6.01 37.05 27.86
C ASP A 2 -5.02 35.92 27.58
N PHE A 3 -3.84 36.30 27.11
CA PHE A 3 -2.73 35.38 26.89
C PHE A 3 -2.25 34.86 28.24
N ASN A 4 -2.50 33.59 28.55
CA ASN A 4 -2.22 33.03 29.87
C ASN A 4 -0.74 32.65 30.02
N VAL A 5 0.10 33.66 30.22
CA VAL A 5 1.56 33.54 30.42
C VAL A 5 1.90 32.55 31.54
N LYS A 6 1.08 32.48 32.60
CA LYS A 6 1.30 31.54 33.72
C LYS A 6 1.18 30.07 33.29
N LYS A 7 0.22 29.76 32.40
CA LYS A 7 0.09 28.42 31.82
C LYS A 7 1.30 28.09 30.94
N LEU A 8 1.71 29.02 30.08
CA LEU A 8 2.86 28.84 29.20
C LEU A 8 4.17 28.56 29.96
N VAL A 9 4.43 29.33 31.03
CA VAL A 9 5.62 29.14 31.88
C VAL A 9 5.60 27.78 32.59
N ARG A 10 4.45 27.35 33.10
CA ARG A 10 4.30 26.03 33.74
C ARG A 10 4.50 24.88 32.75
N ASP A 11 3.90 25.01 31.56
CA ASP A 11 4.00 23.98 30.51
C ASP A 11 5.46 23.88 30.00
N ALA A 12 6.16 25.01 29.87
CA ALA A 12 7.60 25.06 29.57
C ALA A 12 8.47 24.44 30.67
N GLY A 13 8.17 24.71 31.95
CA GLY A 13 8.86 24.09 33.08
C GLY A 13 8.69 22.57 33.14
N THR A 14 7.50 22.08 32.75
CA THR A 14 7.23 20.64 32.66
C THR A 14 8.01 20.01 31.50
N ALA A 15 8.05 20.66 30.34
CA ALA A 15 8.83 20.19 29.19
C ALA A 15 10.33 20.11 29.49
N LEU A 16 10.90 21.12 30.16
CA LEU A 16 12.30 21.09 30.59
C LEU A 16 12.58 19.94 31.57
N SER A 17 11.66 19.69 32.50
CA SER A 17 11.77 18.58 33.46
C SER A 17 11.82 17.22 32.76
N ARG A 18 10.99 17.02 31.72
CA ARG A 18 11.02 15.79 30.91
C ARG A 18 12.35 15.60 30.18
N VAL A 19 12.90 16.67 29.61
CA VAL A 19 14.20 16.61 28.91
C VAL A 19 15.33 16.27 29.87
N VAL A 20 15.32 16.85 31.08
CA VAL A 20 16.29 16.52 32.13
C VAL A 20 16.17 15.05 32.51
N GLN A 21 14.96 14.57 32.78
CA GLN A 21 14.71 13.17 33.14
C GLN A 21 15.19 12.19 32.05
N LEU A 22 14.86 12.46 30.79
CA LEU A 22 15.31 11.65 29.65
C LEU A 22 16.84 11.63 29.51
N THR A 23 17.51 12.73 29.85
CA THR A 23 18.97 12.82 29.85
C THR A 23 19.57 12.02 31.01
N GLU A 24 19.00 12.09 32.20
CA GLU A 24 19.44 11.32 33.38
C GLU A 24 19.29 9.81 33.16
N GLU A 25 18.21 9.36 32.52
CA GLU A 25 18.02 7.95 32.16
C GLU A 25 19.06 7.46 31.14
N LYS A 26 19.34 8.24 30.10
CA LYS A 26 20.36 7.90 29.10
C LYS A 26 21.78 7.85 29.67
N LEU A 27 22.04 8.62 30.72
CA LEU A 27 23.31 8.62 31.45
C LEU A 27 23.38 7.55 32.54
N GLY A 28 22.31 6.78 32.76
CA GLY A 28 22.22 5.74 33.79
C GLY A 28 22.16 6.27 35.21
N THR A 29 21.86 7.55 35.40
CA THR A 29 21.82 8.22 36.71
C THR A 29 20.43 8.26 37.33
N SER A 30 19.38 7.91 36.58
CA SER A 30 18.00 7.75 37.07
C SER A 30 17.41 6.40 36.68
N GLU A 31 16.62 5.84 37.60
CA GLU A 31 15.78 4.67 37.37
C GLU A 31 14.61 5.03 36.43
N LYS A 32 14.21 4.08 35.59
CA LYS A 32 13.13 4.22 34.60
C LYS A 32 11.91 3.44 35.09
N THR A 33 10.73 4.05 35.08
CA THR A 33 9.50 3.28 35.29
C THR A 33 9.30 2.29 34.12
N GLU A 34 9.35 1.00 34.42
CA GLU A 34 9.12 -0.09 33.47
C GLU A 34 7.62 -0.36 33.32
N LEU A 35 7.22 -0.73 32.11
CA LEU A 35 5.89 -1.28 31.82
C LEU A 35 5.95 -2.80 31.99
N ASP A 36 4.82 -3.43 32.29
CA ASP A 36 4.79 -4.88 32.47
C ASP A 36 5.05 -5.63 31.15
N ALA A 37 5.45 -6.90 31.26
CA ALA A 37 5.81 -7.72 30.11
C ALA A 37 4.64 -7.91 29.11
N HIS A 38 3.39 -7.86 29.59
CA HIS A 38 2.23 -8.00 28.73
C HIS A 38 2.04 -6.75 27.87
N PHE A 39 2.18 -5.56 28.45
CA PHE A 39 2.15 -4.30 27.73
C PHE A 39 3.26 -4.23 26.68
N GLU A 40 4.49 -4.59 27.04
CA GLU A 40 5.62 -4.59 26.09
C GLU A 40 5.36 -5.54 24.90
N ASN A 41 4.80 -6.73 25.14
CA ASN A 41 4.40 -7.63 24.06
C ASN A 41 3.32 -7.04 23.16
N LEU A 42 2.32 -6.38 23.73
CA LEU A 42 1.28 -5.69 22.96
C LEU A 42 1.86 -4.54 22.11
N ALA A 43 2.80 -3.78 22.67
CA ALA A 43 3.49 -2.71 21.97
C ALA A 43 4.32 -3.22 20.78
N GLU A 44 5.11 -4.28 20.99
CA GLU A 44 5.91 -4.93 19.94
C GLU A 44 5.02 -5.49 18.81
N ARG A 45 3.91 -6.12 19.16
CA ARG A 45 2.93 -6.62 18.18
C ARG A 45 2.30 -5.49 17.37
N SER A 46 1.97 -4.38 18.01
CA SER A 46 1.46 -3.17 17.34
C SER A 46 2.49 -2.60 16.36
N ASP A 47 3.76 -2.49 16.77
CA ASP A 47 4.84 -1.98 15.93
C ASP A 47 5.10 -2.88 14.72
N THR A 48 5.11 -4.19 14.93
CA THR A 48 5.20 -5.20 13.87
C THR A 48 4.03 -5.09 12.89
N THR A 49 2.81 -4.95 13.41
CA THR A 49 1.60 -4.82 12.59
C THR A 49 1.66 -3.58 11.72
N LYS A 50 2.03 -2.43 12.30
CA LYS A 50 2.19 -1.18 11.55
C LYS A 50 3.22 -1.33 10.43
N LEU A 51 4.41 -1.81 10.76
CA LEU A 51 5.52 -1.94 9.82
C LEU A 51 5.15 -2.79 8.60
N TRP A 52 4.56 -3.96 8.83
CA TRP A 52 4.21 -4.87 7.76
C TRP A 52 3.00 -4.39 6.96
N THR A 53 2.01 -3.79 7.61
CA THR A 53 0.86 -3.19 6.91
C THR A 53 1.33 -2.06 5.99
N GLU A 54 2.24 -1.19 6.44
CA GLU A 54 2.82 -0.13 5.63
C GLU A 54 3.62 -0.65 4.43
N LYS A 55 4.42 -1.72 4.62
CA LYS A 55 5.20 -2.33 3.52
C LYS A 55 4.30 -2.96 2.48
N ILE A 56 3.40 -3.84 2.91
CA ILE A 56 2.49 -4.58 2.03
C ILE A 56 1.60 -3.61 1.25
N LEU A 57 1.06 -2.57 1.91
CA LEU A 57 0.26 -1.54 1.25
C LEU A 57 1.04 -0.87 0.11
N ARG A 58 2.27 -0.40 0.38
CA ARG A 58 3.10 0.27 -0.63
C ARG A 58 3.43 -0.63 -1.82
N ASP A 59 3.74 -1.90 -1.56
CA ASP A 59 4.11 -2.85 -2.60
C ASP A 59 2.89 -3.22 -3.44
N THR A 60 1.72 -3.40 -2.82
CA THR A 60 0.47 -3.67 -3.53
C THR A 60 0.07 -2.48 -4.41
N GLU A 61 0.20 -1.25 -3.93
CA GLU A 61 -0.04 -0.05 -4.74
C GLU A 61 0.93 0.06 -5.92
N ALA A 62 2.19 -0.36 -5.75
CA ALA A 62 3.17 -0.37 -6.84
C ALA A 62 2.84 -1.42 -7.91
N VAL A 63 2.21 -2.54 -7.53
CA VAL A 63 1.71 -3.53 -8.49
C VAL A 63 0.50 -2.97 -9.26
N LEU A 64 -0.45 -2.35 -8.56
CA LEU A 64 -1.68 -1.83 -9.18
C LEU A 64 -1.43 -0.59 -10.03
N THR A 65 -0.52 0.29 -9.61
CA THR A 65 -0.16 1.51 -10.33
C THR A 65 1.38 1.67 -10.31
N PRO A 66 2.10 1.06 -11.27
CA PRO A 66 3.56 1.05 -11.28
C PRO A 66 4.21 2.43 -11.35
N ASN A 67 3.61 3.34 -12.11
CA ASN A 67 4.13 4.69 -12.26
C ASN A 67 3.98 5.50 -10.95
N PRO A 68 5.08 5.96 -10.32
CA PRO A 68 5.01 6.70 -9.06
C PRO A 68 4.29 8.05 -9.17
N GLY A 69 4.43 8.76 -10.30
CA GLY A 69 3.75 10.04 -10.54
C GLY A 69 2.23 9.87 -10.56
N ASN A 70 1.77 8.82 -11.24
CA ASN A 70 0.36 8.44 -11.27
C ASN A 70 -0.18 8.11 -9.87
N ARG A 71 0.59 7.40 -9.04
CA ARG A 71 0.21 7.12 -7.64
C ARG A 71 0.04 8.38 -6.80
N VAL A 72 0.98 9.31 -6.91
CA VAL A 72 0.92 10.58 -6.18
C VAL A 72 -0.28 11.41 -6.63
N GLU A 73 -0.52 11.48 -7.94
CA GLU A 73 -1.69 12.14 -8.50
C GLU A 73 -3.00 11.53 -7.97
N ASP A 74 -3.14 10.20 -8.04
CA ASP A 74 -4.33 9.48 -7.57
C ASP A 74 -4.60 9.74 -6.07
N PHE A 75 -3.54 9.79 -5.26
CA PHE A 75 -3.64 10.14 -3.83
C PHE A 75 -4.11 11.58 -3.61
N LEU A 76 -3.62 12.55 -4.40
CA LEU A 76 -4.03 13.95 -4.29
C LEU A 76 -5.50 14.12 -4.65
N PHE A 77 -5.96 13.50 -5.74
CA PHE A 77 -7.36 13.53 -6.16
C PHE A 77 -8.30 12.92 -5.11
N GLU A 78 -7.88 11.84 -4.47
CA GLU A 78 -8.61 11.22 -3.37
C GLU A 78 -8.71 12.15 -2.15
N LYS A 79 -7.64 12.88 -1.80
CA LYS A 79 -7.65 13.83 -0.66
C LYS A 79 -8.49 15.08 -0.91
N ILE A 80 -8.62 15.54 -2.15
CA ILE A 80 -9.44 16.71 -2.52
C ILE A 80 -10.86 16.32 -2.96
N GLU A 81 -11.22 15.04 -2.82
CA GLU A 81 -12.53 14.46 -3.18
C GLU A 81 -12.96 14.76 -4.63
N LYS A 82 -11.99 14.88 -5.54
CA LYS A 82 -12.26 15.08 -6.97
C LYS A 82 -12.20 13.75 -7.71
N LYS A 83 -13.01 13.65 -8.76
CA LYS A 83 -12.98 12.50 -9.66
C LYS A 83 -11.59 12.38 -10.27
N ARG A 84 -11.00 11.18 -10.21
CA ARG A 84 -9.72 10.88 -10.84
C ARG A 84 -9.82 11.11 -12.36
N PRO A 85 -8.74 11.59 -13.00
CA PRO A 85 -8.70 11.68 -14.45
C PRO A 85 -8.92 10.30 -15.07
N ASN A 86 -9.71 10.23 -16.15
CA ASN A 86 -9.95 8.97 -16.86
C ASN A 86 -8.72 8.63 -17.72
N ARG A 87 -7.67 8.15 -17.06
CA ARG A 87 -6.43 7.74 -17.72
C ARG A 87 -6.64 6.39 -18.39
N LEU A 88 -6.36 6.32 -19.68
CA LEU A 88 -6.33 5.07 -20.41
C LEU A 88 -5.15 4.21 -19.92
N THR A 89 -5.37 2.92 -19.89
CA THR A 89 -4.34 1.91 -19.70
C THR A 89 -3.47 1.82 -20.95
N ASN A 90 -2.28 1.22 -20.81
CA ASN A 90 -1.39 1.01 -21.95
C ASN A 90 -2.04 0.11 -23.02
N GLN A 91 -2.83 -0.88 -22.59
CA GLN A 91 -3.57 -1.76 -23.50
C GLN A 91 -4.64 -1.00 -24.29
N GLU A 92 -5.27 -0.02 -23.66
CA GLU A 92 -6.23 0.81 -24.36
C GLU A 92 -5.57 1.72 -25.39
N TYR A 93 -4.45 2.37 -25.05
CA TYR A 93 -3.70 3.14 -26.05
C TYR A 93 -3.31 2.26 -27.25
N LEU A 94 -2.74 1.08 -27.01
CA LEU A 94 -2.44 0.11 -28.06
C LEU A 94 -3.68 -0.25 -28.88
N GLY A 95 -4.80 -0.55 -28.20
CA GLY A 95 -6.03 -0.96 -28.87
C GLY A 95 -6.64 0.14 -29.75
N LEU A 96 -6.53 1.42 -29.36
CA LEU A 96 -6.96 2.55 -30.20
C LEU A 96 -6.15 2.60 -31.49
N ASP A 97 -4.82 2.60 -31.38
CA ASP A 97 -3.92 2.70 -32.52
C ASP A 97 -4.08 1.50 -33.48
N MET A 98 -4.28 0.29 -32.94
CA MET A 98 -4.53 -0.90 -33.76
C MET A 98 -5.86 -0.82 -34.54
N ILE A 99 -6.91 -0.28 -33.93
CA ILE A 99 -8.19 -0.08 -34.60
C ILE A 99 -8.05 0.98 -35.69
N GLU A 100 -7.40 2.10 -35.40
CA GLU A 100 -7.14 3.17 -36.38
C GLU A 100 -6.32 2.64 -37.57
N ALA A 101 -5.20 1.96 -37.30
CA ALA A 101 -4.38 1.34 -38.35
C ALA A 101 -5.16 0.32 -39.19
N GLY A 102 -6.00 -0.50 -38.55
CA GLY A 102 -6.80 -1.47 -39.27
C GLY A 102 -7.86 -0.85 -40.18
N ASN A 103 -8.42 0.31 -39.80
CA ASN A 103 -9.32 1.09 -40.66
C ASN A 103 -8.57 1.72 -41.85
N ASP A 104 -7.37 2.26 -41.61
CA ASP A 104 -6.53 2.89 -42.64
C ASP A 104 -6.02 1.88 -43.69
N PHE A 105 -5.73 0.64 -43.29
CA PHE A 105 -5.39 -0.43 -44.25
C PHE A 105 -6.59 -0.88 -45.11
N GLY A 106 -7.80 -0.52 -44.73
CA GLY A 106 -9.02 -0.72 -45.50
C GLY A 106 -9.74 -2.07 -45.25
N PRO A 107 -11.08 -2.09 -45.40
CA PRO A 107 -11.96 -3.19 -44.95
C PRO A 107 -11.88 -4.48 -45.78
N GLY A 108 -10.97 -4.59 -46.74
CA GLY A 108 -10.77 -5.78 -47.59
C GLY A 108 -9.49 -6.56 -47.27
N THR A 109 -8.65 -6.06 -46.38
CA THR A 109 -7.38 -6.72 -46.04
C THR A 109 -7.57 -7.66 -44.85
N ALA A 110 -7.02 -8.87 -44.95
CA ALA A 110 -7.00 -9.82 -43.83
C ALA A 110 -6.27 -9.23 -42.61
N TYR A 111 -5.21 -8.46 -42.85
CA TYR A 111 -4.45 -7.80 -41.80
C TYR A 111 -5.21 -6.68 -41.11
N GLY A 112 -5.87 -5.77 -41.86
CA GLY A 112 -6.67 -4.70 -41.27
C GLY A 112 -7.82 -5.23 -40.43
N SER A 113 -8.51 -6.26 -40.92
CA SER A 113 -9.58 -6.95 -40.18
C SER A 113 -9.07 -7.59 -38.88
N ALA A 114 -7.89 -8.24 -38.92
CA ALA A 114 -7.26 -8.83 -37.74
C ALA A 114 -6.84 -7.76 -36.73
N LEU A 115 -6.25 -6.65 -37.18
CA LEU A 115 -5.83 -5.54 -36.32
C LEU A 115 -7.00 -4.91 -35.56
N ILE A 116 -8.11 -4.64 -36.25
CA ILE A 116 -9.32 -4.12 -35.59
C ILE A 116 -9.77 -5.09 -34.49
N LYS A 117 -9.78 -6.40 -34.78
CA LYS A 117 -10.25 -7.41 -33.83
C LYS A 117 -9.33 -7.55 -32.61
N VAL A 118 -8.02 -7.52 -32.82
CA VAL A 118 -7.02 -7.53 -31.74
C VAL A 118 -7.15 -6.24 -30.91
N GLY A 119 -7.22 -5.07 -31.55
CA GLY A 119 -7.34 -3.79 -30.87
C GLY A 119 -8.59 -3.67 -30.00
N GLN A 120 -9.74 -4.18 -30.47
CA GLN A 120 -10.95 -4.30 -29.66
C GLN A 120 -10.78 -5.22 -28.44
N SER A 121 -9.93 -6.23 -28.54
CA SER A 121 -9.67 -7.15 -27.43
C SER A 121 -8.67 -6.54 -26.44
N GLU A 122 -7.65 -5.82 -26.89
CA GLU A 122 -6.75 -5.03 -26.04
C GLU A 122 -7.51 -3.94 -25.26
N GLN A 123 -8.44 -3.24 -25.90
CA GLN A 123 -9.37 -2.31 -25.24
C GLN A 123 -10.16 -2.98 -24.11
N ARG A 124 -10.69 -4.19 -24.36
CA ARG A 124 -11.41 -4.97 -23.33
C ARG A 124 -10.49 -5.37 -22.18
N LEU A 125 -9.27 -5.82 -22.46
CA LEU A 125 -8.28 -6.17 -21.42
C LEU A 125 -7.94 -4.97 -20.55
N GLY A 126 -7.69 -3.80 -21.15
CA GLY A 126 -7.41 -2.58 -20.40
C GLY A 126 -8.60 -2.11 -19.54
N GLN A 127 -9.83 -2.30 -20.01
CA GLN A 127 -11.02 -2.08 -19.17
C GLN A 127 -11.06 -3.05 -17.97
N THR A 128 -10.81 -4.35 -18.20
CA THR A 128 -10.74 -5.35 -17.11
C THR A 128 -9.64 -5.00 -16.09
N GLU A 129 -8.49 -4.48 -16.55
CA GLU A 129 -7.41 -4.00 -15.66
C GLU A 129 -7.87 -2.83 -14.78
N ARG A 130 -8.57 -1.83 -15.35
CA ARG A 130 -9.12 -0.72 -14.55
C ARG A 130 -10.12 -1.19 -13.51
N ASP A 131 -11.00 -2.10 -13.87
CA ASP A 131 -12.01 -2.63 -12.95
C ASP A 131 -11.37 -3.41 -11.81
N PHE A 132 -10.31 -4.19 -12.11
CA PHE A 132 -9.48 -4.84 -11.10
C PHE A 132 -8.80 -3.84 -10.17
N ILE A 133 -8.10 -2.83 -10.70
CA ILE A 133 -7.42 -1.81 -9.91
C ILE A 133 -8.42 -1.08 -8.98
N GLY A 134 -9.60 -0.72 -9.50
CA GLY A 134 -10.66 -0.10 -8.72
C GLY A 134 -11.16 -0.99 -7.58
N SER A 135 -11.44 -2.25 -7.89
CA SER A 135 -11.95 -3.23 -6.92
C SER A 135 -10.92 -3.55 -5.84
N ALA A 136 -9.67 -3.83 -6.22
CA ALA A 136 -8.55 -4.05 -5.30
C ALA A 136 -8.28 -2.82 -4.41
N SER A 137 -8.40 -1.62 -4.99
CA SER A 137 -8.29 -0.38 -4.22
C SER A 137 -9.37 -0.29 -3.15
N HIS A 138 -10.60 -0.69 -3.46
CA HIS A 138 -11.74 -0.62 -2.55
C HIS A 138 -11.69 -1.69 -1.45
N CYS A 139 -11.47 -2.96 -1.80
CA CYS A 139 -11.56 -4.06 -0.85
C CYS A 139 -10.30 -4.26 0.01
N TYR A 140 -9.14 -3.73 -0.44
CA TYR A 140 -7.86 -3.99 0.21
C TYR A 140 -7.07 -2.72 0.57
N ILE A 141 -6.76 -1.87 -0.41
CA ILE A 141 -5.92 -0.69 -0.20
C ILE A 141 -6.58 0.30 0.78
N GLN A 142 -7.84 0.65 0.56
CA GLN A 142 -8.56 1.63 1.38
C GLN A 142 -8.73 1.19 2.84
N PRO A 143 -9.14 -0.04 3.16
CA PRO A 143 -9.19 -0.52 4.54
C PRO A 143 -7.84 -0.43 5.27
N LEU A 144 -6.75 -0.86 4.63
CA LEU A 144 -5.41 -0.80 5.23
C LEU A 144 -4.94 0.65 5.43
N ARG A 145 -5.20 1.55 4.46
CA ARG A 145 -4.95 2.99 4.63
C ARG A 145 -5.73 3.56 5.80
N LYS A 146 -7.01 3.23 5.93
CA LYS A 146 -7.87 3.70 7.03
C LYS A 146 -7.35 3.24 8.39
N PHE A 147 -6.90 1.99 8.49
CA PHE A 147 -6.25 1.48 9.70
C PHE A 147 -4.99 2.28 10.06
N LEU A 148 -4.11 2.52 9.08
CA LEU A 148 -2.87 3.28 9.29
C LEU A 148 -3.13 4.75 9.64
N ASP A 149 -4.04 5.41 8.93
CA ASP A 149 -4.37 6.82 9.10
C ASP A 149 -5.29 7.10 10.30
N GLY A 150 -5.98 6.10 10.85
CA GLY A 150 -6.90 6.24 11.97
C GLY A 150 -6.36 5.60 13.25
N GLU A 151 -6.44 4.28 13.32
CA GLU A 151 -6.11 3.50 14.51
C GLU A 151 -4.64 3.64 14.87
N MET A 152 -3.73 3.41 13.92
CA MET A 152 -2.29 3.46 14.20
C MET A 152 -1.81 4.86 14.57
N LYS A 153 -2.33 5.92 13.92
CA LYS A 153 -2.02 7.31 14.33
C LYS A 153 -2.44 7.59 15.76
N THR A 154 -3.61 7.08 16.17
CA THR A 154 -4.11 7.22 17.54
C THR A 154 -3.21 6.47 18.52
N ILE A 155 -2.86 5.22 18.24
CA ILE A 155 -1.93 4.42 19.07
C ILE A 155 -0.58 5.13 19.24
N ILE A 156 0.01 5.64 18.15
CA ILE A 156 1.30 6.35 18.20
C ILE A 156 1.20 7.59 19.10
N LYS A 157 0.13 8.37 18.98
CA LYS A 157 -0.10 9.56 19.79
C LYS A 157 -0.25 9.22 21.28
N GLU A 158 -1.06 8.22 21.61
CA GLU A 158 -1.30 7.83 23.01
C GLU A 158 -0.06 7.20 23.65
N ARG A 159 0.75 6.45 22.88
CA ARG A 159 2.08 5.97 23.34
C ARG A 159 3.05 7.12 23.62
N SER A 160 3.09 8.14 22.75
CA SER A 160 3.91 9.33 22.99
C SER A 160 3.46 10.11 24.24
N LEU A 161 2.15 10.13 24.50
CA LEU A 161 1.58 10.75 25.69
C LEU A 161 1.92 9.93 26.94
N LEU A 162 1.83 8.61 26.87
CA LEU A 162 2.24 7.69 27.95
C LEU A 162 3.71 7.91 28.35
N GLU A 163 4.60 7.99 27.37
CA GLU A 163 6.03 8.25 27.63
C GLU A 163 6.24 9.62 28.31
N SER A 164 5.47 10.64 27.90
CA SER A 164 5.51 11.96 28.55
C SER A 164 5.04 11.89 30.01
N LYS A 165 4.00 11.10 30.30
CA LYS A 165 3.47 10.90 31.66
C LYS A 165 4.44 10.09 32.53
N ARG A 166 5.12 9.10 31.94
CA ARG A 166 6.17 8.33 32.62
C ARG A 166 7.31 9.24 33.07
N LEU A 167 7.81 10.11 32.19
CA LEU A 167 8.84 11.10 32.52
C LEU A 167 8.38 12.07 33.63
N ASP A 168 7.14 12.53 33.57
CA ASP A 168 6.56 13.40 34.62
C ASP A 168 6.50 12.67 35.98
N LEU A 169 6.11 11.39 35.98
CA LEU A 169 6.08 10.53 37.17
C LEU A 169 7.47 10.36 37.77
N ASP A 170 8.47 10.03 36.95
CA ASP A 170 9.85 9.81 37.41
C ASP A 170 10.49 11.10 37.95
N ALA A 171 10.22 12.25 37.31
CA ALA A 171 10.62 13.55 37.83
C ALA A 171 9.99 13.86 39.20
N CYS A 172 8.72 13.50 39.41
CA CYS A 172 8.06 13.64 40.72
C CYS A 172 8.63 12.70 41.78
N LYS A 173 8.95 11.44 41.44
CA LYS A 173 9.65 10.50 42.34
C LYS A 173 10.99 11.07 42.78
N ASN A 174 11.76 11.59 41.83
CA ASN A 174 13.05 12.23 42.07
C ASN A 174 12.94 13.48 42.95
N ARG A 175 11.90 14.30 42.74
CA ARG A 175 11.63 15.49 43.56
C ARG A 175 11.30 15.13 45.00
N LEU A 176 10.46 14.11 45.21
CA LEU A 176 10.14 13.61 46.55
C LEU A 176 11.40 13.11 47.27
N ARG A 177 12.24 12.33 46.59
CA ARG A 177 13.52 11.82 47.13
C ARG A 177 14.48 12.94 47.53
N LYS A 178 14.46 14.08 46.82
CA LYS A 178 15.33 15.24 47.08
C LYS A 178 14.75 16.23 48.11
N ALA A 179 13.47 16.11 48.48
CA ALA A 179 12.81 17.04 49.40
C ALA A 179 13.29 16.86 50.85
N ARG A 180 13.83 17.93 51.45
CA ARG A 180 14.42 17.91 52.81
C ARG A 180 13.56 18.55 53.89
N SER A 181 12.58 19.37 53.53
CA SER A 181 11.65 20.01 54.47
C SER A 181 10.32 19.27 54.51
N ILE A 182 9.66 19.28 55.67
CA ILE A 182 8.34 18.64 55.86
C ILE A 182 7.31 19.21 54.87
N GLN A 183 7.27 20.54 54.70
CA GLN A 183 6.38 21.19 53.75
C GLN A 183 6.70 20.82 52.28
N GLY A 184 7.99 20.70 51.96
CA GLY A 184 8.45 20.29 50.63
C GLY A 184 8.11 18.84 50.32
N GLN A 185 8.22 17.95 51.32
CA GLN A 185 7.83 16.54 51.22
C GLN A 185 6.32 16.40 50.99
N GLN A 186 5.49 17.07 51.79
CA GLN A 186 4.03 17.04 51.62
C GLN A 186 3.59 17.52 50.23
N THR A 187 4.24 18.56 49.71
CA THR A 187 3.95 19.09 48.36
C THR A 187 4.37 18.09 47.28
N ALA A 188 5.58 17.52 47.40
CA ALA A 188 6.10 16.55 46.44
C ALA A 188 5.29 15.22 46.46
N GLU A 189 4.81 14.78 47.63
CA GLU A 189 3.92 13.61 47.74
C GLU A 189 2.59 13.84 47.01
N LYS A 190 2.00 15.03 47.17
CA LYS A 190 0.76 15.39 46.46
C LYS A 190 0.99 15.39 44.95
N ASP A 191 2.07 16.02 44.48
CA ASP A 191 2.42 16.06 43.05
C ASP A 191 2.68 14.65 42.49
N LEU A 192 3.39 13.80 43.24
CA LEU A 192 3.65 12.42 42.87
C LEU A 192 2.35 11.61 42.75
N ARG A 193 1.41 11.78 43.68
CA ARG A 193 0.12 11.08 43.63
C ARG A 193 -0.70 11.46 42.40
N VAL A 194 -0.68 12.74 42.02
CA VAL A 194 -1.34 13.21 40.79
C VAL A 194 -0.65 12.62 39.56
N ALA A 195 0.68 12.70 39.48
CA ALA A 195 1.45 12.16 38.36
C ALA A 195 1.24 10.64 38.17
N GLN A 196 1.19 9.88 39.28
CA GLN A 196 0.90 8.45 39.26
C GLN A 196 -0.49 8.17 38.68
N SER A 197 -1.53 8.85 39.18
CA SER A 197 -2.90 8.65 38.68
C SER A 197 -3.05 8.99 37.19
N GLU A 198 -2.34 10.02 36.72
CA GLU A 198 -2.33 10.41 35.31
C GLU A 198 -1.59 9.40 34.44
N PHE A 199 -0.48 8.84 34.92
CA PHE A 199 0.26 7.77 34.26
C PHE A 199 -0.58 6.49 34.17
N ASP A 200 -1.17 6.03 35.28
CA ASP A 200 -1.97 4.80 35.33
C ASP A 200 -3.17 4.89 34.37
N ARG A 201 -3.87 6.03 34.37
CA ARG A 201 -4.98 6.29 33.44
C ARG A 201 -4.50 6.24 31.99
N GLN A 202 -3.35 6.82 31.69
CA GLN A 202 -2.81 6.85 30.33
C GLN A 202 -2.30 5.47 29.88
N ALA A 203 -1.73 4.70 30.80
CA ALA A 203 -1.27 3.33 30.55
C ALA A 203 -2.46 2.45 30.17
N GLU A 204 -3.57 2.54 30.90
CA GLU A 204 -4.79 1.79 30.61
C GLU A 204 -5.39 2.14 29.24
N ILE A 205 -5.51 3.43 28.92
CA ILE A 205 -5.97 3.88 27.59
C ILE A 205 -5.09 3.29 26.48
N THR A 206 -3.77 3.37 26.66
CA THR A 206 -2.83 2.90 25.65
C THR A 206 -2.89 1.38 25.51
N LYS A 207 -3.03 0.65 26.63
CA LYS A 207 -3.17 -0.81 26.65
C LYS A 207 -4.40 -1.26 25.87
N LEU A 208 -5.57 -0.66 26.13
CA LEU A 208 -6.81 -0.99 25.42
C LEU A 208 -6.69 -0.78 23.90
N LEU A 209 -6.01 0.27 23.47
CA LEU A 209 -5.74 0.53 22.04
C LEU A 209 -4.76 -0.49 21.44
N LEU A 210 -3.77 -0.96 22.21
CA LEU A 210 -2.85 -1.99 21.72
C LEU A 210 -3.55 -3.36 21.62
N GLU A 211 -4.43 -3.68 22.58
CA GLU A 211 -5.25 -4.90 22.53
C GLU A 211 -6.17 -4.92 21.30
N SER A 212 -6.72 -3.76 20.92
CA SER A 212 -7.62 -3.65 19.77
C SER A 212 -6.96 -3.98 18.43
N VAL A 213 -5.62 -3.92 18.31
CA VAL A 213 -4.89 -4.31 17.09
C VAL A 213 -5.21 -5.75 16.67
N SER A 214 -5.45 -6.64 17.64
CA SER A 214 -5.83 -8.04 17.34
C SER A 214 -7.17 -8.13 16.62
N SER A 215 -8.10 -7.22 16.91
CA SER A 215 -9.39 -7.16 16.21
C SER A 215 -9.24 -6.69 14.76
N SER A 216 -8.29 -5.79 14.51
CA SER A 216 -7.98 -5.28 13.16
C SER A 216 -7.38 -6.37 12.26
N HIS A 217 -6.64 -7.34 12.82
CA HIS A 217 -6.12 -8.50 12.06
C HIS A 217 -7.23 -9.36 11.45
N ALA A 218 -8.36 -9.56 12.14
CA ALA A 218 -9.49 -10.29 11.58
C ALA A 218 -10.10 -9.55 10.38
N SER A 219 -10.09 -8.21 10.41
CA SER A 219 -10.50 -7.40 9.25
C SER A 219 -9.50 -7.50 8.11
N HIS A 220 -8.20 -7.41 8.40
CA HIS A 220 -7.15 -7.50 7.38
C HIS A 220 -7.16 -8.85 6.66
N LEU A 221 -7.41 -9.95 7.38
CA LEU A 221 -7.52 -11.27 6.80
C LEU A 221 -8.68 -11.36 5.80
N ARG A 222 -9.86 -10.81 6.15
CA ARG A 222 -11.01 -10.76 5.22
C ARG A 222 -10.69 -9.95 3.97
N CYS A 223 -10.11 -8.76 4.14
CA CYS A 223 -9.69 -7.93 3.01
C CYS A 223 -8.68 -8.66 2.11
N LEU A 224 -7.77 -9.44 2.68
CA LEU A 224 -6.79 -10.22 1.91
C LEU A 224 -7.47 -11.32 1.07
N HIS A 225 -8.45 -12.03 1.63
CA HIS A 225 -9.23 -13.01 0.86
C HIS A 225 -9.95 -12.36 -0.32
N GLU A 226 -10.65 -11.24 -0.07
CA GLU A 226 -11.37 -10.51 -1.11
C GLU A 226 -10.44 -9.95 -2.19
N PHE A 227 -9.24 -9.49 -1.81
CA PHE A 227 -8.21 -9.09 -2.77
C PHE A 227 -7.80 -10.24 -3.70
N VAL A 228 -7.51 -11.42 -3.13
CA VAL A 228 -7.11 -12.60 -3.90
C VAL A 228 -8.23 -13.06 -4.83
N GLU A 229 -9.48 -13.04 -4.38
CA GLU A 229 -10.64 -13.36 -5.22
C GLU A 229 -10.78 -12.37 -6.39
N THR A 230 -10.62 -11.07 -6.12
CA THR A 230 -10.66 -10.02 -7.14
C THR A 230 -9.53 -10.22 -8.16
N GLN A 231 -8.32 -10.53 -7.70
CA GLN A 231 -7.15 -10.77 -8.55
C GLN A 231 -7.30 -12.04 -9.39
N ALA A 232 -7.83 -13.12 -8.83
CA ALA A 232 -8.12 -14.34 -9.57
C ALA A 232 -9.19 -14.10 -10.65
N GLY A 233 -10.25 -13.35 -10.31
CA GLY A 233 -11.30 -12.96 -11.25
C GLY A 233 -10.76 -12.14 -12.43
N TYR A 234 -9.85 -11.21 -12.17
CA TYR A 234 -9.15 -10.43 -13.21
C TYR A 234 -8.44 -11.34 -14.22
N TYR A 235 -7.54 -12.21 -13.74
CA TYR A 235 -6.78 -13.09 -14.64
C TYR A 235 -7.67 -14.07 -15.41
N ALA A 236 -8.74 -14.58 -14.78
CA ALA A 236 -9.72 -15.43 -15.46
C ALA A 236 -10.44 -14.69 -16.61
N GLN A 237 -10.84 -13.44 -16.38
CA GLN A 237 -11.47 -12.61 -17.42
C GLN A 237 -10.50 -12.30 -18.55
N CYS A 238 -9.26 -11.92 -18.25
CA CYS A 238 -8.23 -11.70 -19.27
C CYS A 238 -7.99 -12.96 -20.11
N HIS A 239 -7.91 -14.12 -19.45
CA HIS A 239 -7.72 -15.39 -20.14
C HIS A 239 -8.89 -15.68 -21.10
N GLN A 240 -10.13 -15.45 -20.67
CA GLN A 240 -11.30 -15.63 -21.53
C GLN A 240 -11.27 -14.70 -22.75
N VAL A 241 -10.94 -13.42 -22.57
CA VAL A 241 -10.81 -12.46 -23.68
C VAL A 241 -9.78 -12.94 -24.70
N MET A 242 -8.64 -13.46 -24.23
CA MET A 242 -7.59 -13.98 -25.11
C MET A 242 -7.99 -15.27 -25.83
N GLN A 243 -8.70 -16.18 -25.16
CA GLN A 243 -9.24 -17.39 -25.79
C GLN A 243 -10.26 -17.04 -26.89
N ASP A 244 -11.13 -16.07 -26.65
CA ASP A 244 -12.10 -15.59 -27.64
C ASP A 244 -11.38 -15.00 -28.85
N LEU A 245 -10.37 -14.15 -28.62
CA LEU A 245 -9.56 -13.57 -29.69
C LEU A 245 -8.87 -14.63 -30.53
N GLN A 246 -8.25 -15.65 -29.93
CA GLN A 246 -7.62 -16.74 -30.68
C GLN A 246 -8.63 -17.49 -31.55
N ARG A 247 -9.83 -17.78 -31.04
CA ARG A 247 -10.90 -18.43 -31.81
C ARG A 247 -11.34 -17.57 -32.99
N ASP A 248 -11.53 -16.27 -32.76
CA ASP A 248 -11.93 -15.31 -33.78
C ASP A 248 -10.85 -15.19 -34.87
N LEU A 249 -9.58 -15.11 -34.49
CA LEU A 249 -8.48 -15.03 -35.46
C LEU A 249 -8.32 -16.32 -36.30
N ASN A 250 -8.46 -17.49 -35.69
CA ASN A 250 -8.43 -18.76 -36.41
C ASN A 250 -9.57 -18.91 -37.42
N SER A 251 -10.68 -18.19 -37.23
CA SER A 251 -11.79 -18.18 -38.18
C SER A 251 -11.44 -17.42 -39.48
N TYR A 252 -10.58 -16.40 -39.41
CA TYR A 252 -10.10 -15.65 -40.58
C TYR A 252 -9.14 -16.45 -41.46
N VAL A 253 -8.47 -17.46 -40.90
CA VAL A 253 -7.45 -18.27 -41.61
C VAL A 253 -8.07 -19.42 -42.42
N LYS A 254 -9.38 -19.68 -42.32
CA LYS A 254 -10.02 -20.67 -43.21
C LYS A 254 -10.01 -20.13 -44.64
N PRO A 255 -9.29 -20.80 -45.58
CA PRO A 255 -9.25 -20.33 -46.96
C PRO A 255 -10.68 -20.35 -47.51
N ALA A 256 -11.09 -19.26 -48.16
CA ALA A 256 -12.19 -19.33 -49.11
C ALA A 256 -11.91 -20.53 -50.05
N PRO A 257 -12.92 -21.35 -50.41
CA PRO A 257 -12.69 -22.42 -51.37
C PRO A 257 -12.10 -21.80 -52.63
N MET A 258 -10.82 -22.10 -52.89
CA MET A 258 -10.17 -21.65 -54.12
C MET A 258 -10.95 -22.27 -55.27
N LEU A 259 -11.76 -21.48 -55.95
CA LEU A 259 -12.24 -21.83 -57.27
C LEU A 259 -11.01 -21.86 -58.16
N ARG A 260 -10.45 -23.07 -58.34
CA ARG A 260 -9.41 -23.32 -59.34
C ARG A 260 -10.02 -23.07 -60.71
N LEU A 261 -9.72 -21.91 -61.27
CA LEU A 261 -9.76 -21.68 -62.71
C LEU A 261 -8.34 -21.98 -63.23
N ASN A 262 -8.21 -23.05 -64.00
CA ASN A 262 -7.19 -23.38 -65.01
C ASN A 262 -6.05 -22.34 -65.17
N SER A 263 -4.74 -22.65 -65.15
CA SER A 263 -4.00 -23.83 -65.61
C SER A 263 -2.55 -23.80 -65.09
N GLU A 264 -1.86 -24.94 -65.28
CA GLU A 264 -0.42 -25.22 -65.19
C GLU A 264 0.10 -25.80 -63.86
N GLU A 265 0.15 -27.14 -63.85
CA GLU A 265 1.02 -27.94 -63.00
C GLU A 265 2.49 -27.63 -63.35
N VAL A 266 3.26 -27.17 -62.38
CA VAL A 266 4.73 -27.28 -62.41
C VAL A 266 5.10 -28.40 -61.45
N ASP A 267 5.62 -29.47 -62.03
CA ASP A 267 5.99 -30.72 -61.38
C ASP A 267 7.17 -30.53 -60.41
N LEU A 268 7.04 -31.12 -59.22
CA LEU A 268 8.00 -31.10 -58.11
C LEU A 268 8.92 -32.31 -58.21
N THR A 269 9.98 -32.23 -59.01
CA THR A 269 11.08 -33.22 -58.95
C THR A 269 12.46 -32.61 -59.18
N THR A 270 13.01 -31.90 -58.18
CA THR A 270 14.47 -31.86 -57.94
C THR A 270 14.79 -31.53 -56.48
N PRO A 271 15.61 -32.32 -55.78
CA PRO A 271 16.10 -31.98 -54.44
C PRO A 271 17.36 -31.12 -54.59
N THR A 272 17.26 -29.81 -54.34
CA THR A 272 18.45 -28.96 -54.25
C THR A 272 18.95 -28.93 -52.82
N THR A 273 20.07 -29.61 -52.64
CA THR A 273 20.93 -29.75 -51.47
C THR A 273 21.08 -28.47 -50.64
N THR A 274 20.78 -28.58 -49.35
CA THR A 274 21.10 -27.58 -48.31
C THR A 274 22.60 -27.60 -48.00
N PRO A 275 23.35 -26.49 -48.03
CA PRO A 275 24.61 -26.38 -47.34
C PRO A 275 24.37 -25.95 -45.88
N ALA A 276 25.14 -26.59 -45.00
CA ALA A 276 25.04 -26.55 -43.55
C ALA A 276 25.25 -25.17 -42.91
N LEU A 277 24.64 -25.03 -41.73
CA LEU A 277 24.86 -24.00 -40.72
C LEU A 277 26.34 -23.91 -40.30
N GLU A 278 26.94 -22.73 -40.41
CA GLU A 278 28.13 -22.35 -39.65
C GLU A 278 27.69 -21.78 -38.28
N PRO A 279 28.33 -22.17 -37.16
CA PRO A 279 27.96 -21.68 -35.84
C PRO A 279 28.48 -20.25 -35.57
N PHE A 280 27.61 -19.46 -34.93
CA PHE A 280 27.91 -18.16 -34.35
C PHE A 280 29.17 -18.19 -33.47
N SER A 281 30.16 -17.39 -33.82
CA SER A 281 31.29 -17.04 -32.95
C SER A 281 30.83 -15.96 -31.95
N SER A 282 30.89 -16.29 -30.66
CA SER A 282 30.79 -15.31 -29.58
C SER A 282 32.14 -14.63 -29.36
N ALA A 283 32.18 -13.31 -29.35
CA ALA A 283 33.20 -12.56 -28.61
C ALA A 283 32.76 -11.12 -28.33
N VAL A 284 32.66 -10.80 -27.02
CA VAL A 284 33.21 -9.63 -26.30
C VAL A 284 32.71 -8.24 -26.80
N GLN A 285 32.07 -7.41 -25.97
CA GLN A 285 32.53 -6.85 -24.69
C GLN A 285 31.35 -6.31 -23.87
#